data_AF-A0AAU5ZFC5-F1
#
_entry.id   AF-A0AAU5ZFC5-F1
#
_cell.length_a   1.000
_cell.length_b   1.000
_cell.length_c   1.000
_cell.angle_alpha   90.00
_cell.angle_beta   90.00
_cell.angle_gamma   90.00
#
_symmetry.space_group_name_H-M   'P 1'
#
loop_
_entity.id
_entity.type
_entity.pdbx_description
1 polymer ?
#
loop_
_entity_poly.entity_id
_entity_poly.type
_entity_poly.pdbx_seq_one_letter_code
_entity_poly.pdbx_strand_id
1 'polypeptide(L)'
;MSSNARSSYLMRAGLVRNVRSGEHLTTFVVAGVATVLVTRLILSLSGYPQIGGKGLHIAHVLPGGLLMLVAISLLLGYVGPVVRPAAALVGGIGFGLFIDEVGKFITSDNNYFYQPAAAIVYIVFVLIVLATRFLTTRRPIDPREQLANVIDHAVEGVAGGLSRRRLAQASEELRQVGPEVAGRRETRELLIACPADEVELAAPVDALRRTVLRGFDRLATHPLAPTIAVFVLIVQAIGAPAIAAGIRFDNGLVADIPVLGVAAGSLLSATFTARGAWQLRKGNRVRAVRLFELAVLVSLLMTQVFQFAGTQFAAVGGMLLDLVLLGLLKAERDRMRRQATEVTRAKTQRLPPDPDQPPFPQDPSAPV
;
A
#
# COMPACT_ATOMS: atom_id res chain seq x y z
N MET A 1 34.92 9.42 16.62
CA MET A 1 35.06 9.89 15.22
C MET A 1 33.68 9.86 14.56
N SER A 2 33.00 11.02 14.46
CA SER A 2 31.66 11.07 13.86
C SER A 2 31.77 10.86 12.35
N SER A 3 31.11 9.81 11.85
CA SER A 3 30.87 9.64 10.41
C SER A 3 30.09 10.86 9.90
N ASN A 4 30.80 11.81 9.29
CA ASN A 4 30.25 12.96 8.59
C ASN A 4 29.66 12.47 7.25
N ALA A 5 28.66 11.60 7.31
CA ALA A 5 27.86 11.27 6.16
C ALA A 5 27.14 12.56 5.73
N ARG A 6 27.57 13.13 4.60
CA ARG A 6 26.99 14.37 4.06
C ARG A 6 25.46 14.20 3.96
N SER A 7 24.73 15.08 4.65
CA SER A 7 23.26 15.16 4.55
C SER A 7 22.84 15.21 3.07
N SER A 8 21.93 14.30 2.68
CA SER A 8 21.48 14.18 1.29
C SER A 8 20.91 15.50 0.77
N TYR A 9 21.07 15.76 -0.54
CA TYR A 9 20.55 16.98 -1.18
C TYR A 9 19.06 17.22 -0.91
N LEU A 10 18.26 16.15 -0.86
CA LEU A 10 16.82 16.21 -0.56
C LEU A 10 16.55 16.73 0.86
N MET A 11 17.33 16.29 1.86
CA MET A 11 17.21 16.81 3.23
C MET A 11 17.64 18.28 3.32
N ARG A 12 18.65 18.69 2.55
CA ARG A 12 19.06 20.11 2.46
C ARG A 12 17.99 20.98 1.78
N ALA A 13 17.24 20.41 0.86
CA ALA A 13 16.09 21.06 0.22
C ALA A 13 14.82 21.05 1.10
N GLY A 14 14.88 20.52 2.33
CA GLY A 14 13.74 20.46 3.25
C GLY A 14 12.75 19.33 2.98
N LEU A 15 13.06 18.41 2.06
CA LEU A 15 12.18 17.30 1.69
C LEU A 15 12.38 16.12 2.65
N VAL A 16 11.79 16.23 3.84
CA VAL A 16 11.80 15.18 4.86
C VAL A 16 10.69 14.18 4.58
N ARG A 17 11.03 12.88 4.50
CA ARG A 17 10.04 11.83 4.27
C ARG A 17 9.19 11.59 5.51
N ASN A 18 7.87 11.52 5.31
CA ASN A 18 6.95 11.06 6.34
C ASN A 18 7.03 9.53 6.51
N VAL A 19 7.29 9.03 7.72
CA VAL A 19 7.38 7.59 8.05
C VAL A 19 6.06 6.86 7.74
N ARG A 20 4.93 7.55 7.90
CA ARG A 20 3.57 7.06 7.62
C ARG A 20 3.09 7.34 6.19
N SER A 21 3.94 7.88 5.31
CA SER A 21 3.59 8.18 3.90
C SER A 21 2.99 6.96 3.18
N GLY A 22 3.51 5.76 3.42
CA GLY A 22 2.95 4.52 2.87
C GLY A 22 1.52 4.24 3.32
N GLU A 23 1.15 4.59 4.56
CA GLU A 23 -0.21 4.43 5.08
C GLU A 23 -1.19 5.41 4.43
N HIS A 24 -0.79 6.67 4.31
CA HIS A 24 -1.58 7.70 3.65
C HIS A 24 -1.81 7.37 2.17
N LEU A 25 -0.75 6.98 1.44
CA LEU A 25 -0.87 6.62 0.03
C LEU A 25 -1.70 5.35 -0.18
N THR A 26 -1.58 4.36 0.72
CA THR A 26 -2.46 3.18 0.69
C THR A 26 -3.91 3.58 0.92
N THR A 27 -4.18 4.45 1.89
CA THR A 27 -5.55 4.95 2.18
C THR A 27 -6.12 5.66 0.96
N PHE A 28 -5.35 6.54 0.34
CA PHE A 28 -5.74 7.25 -0.88
C PHE A 28 -6.11 6.29 -2.01
N VAL A 29 -5.26 5.31 -2.31
CA VAL A 29 -5.50 4.32 -3.38
C VAL A 29 -6.72 3.46 -3.07
N VAL A 30 -6.82 2.92 -1.85
CA VAL A 30 -7.93 2.04 -1.46
C VAL A 30 -9.25 2.80 -1.50
N ALA A 31 -9.28 4.03 -0.98
CA ALA A 31 -10.46 4.89 -1.03
C ALA A 31 -10.86 5.20 -2.48
N GLY A 32 -9.90 5.51 -3.35
CA GLY A 32 -10.15 5.77 -4.77
C GLY A 32 -10.70 4.56 -5.51
N VAL A 33 -10.05 3.39 -5.38
CA VAL A 33 -10.52 2.14 -6.00
C VAL A 33 -11.90 1.76 -5.48
N ALA A 34 -12.11 1.82 -4.16
CA ALA A 34 -13.42 1.52 -3.57
C ALA A 34 -14.50 2.47 -4.10
N THR A 35 -14.17 3.77 -4.24
CA THR A 35 -15.10 4.77 -4.78
C THR A 35 -15.46 4.47 -6.23
N VAL A 36 -14.50 4.11 -7.09
CA VAL A 36 -14.77 3.69 -8.47
C VAL A 36 -15.71 2.48 -8.49
N LEU A 37 -15.40 1.44 -7.71
CA LEU A 37 -16.19 0.20 -7.69
C LEU A 37 -17.62 0.44 -7.18
N VAL A 38 -17.78 1.20 -6.09
CA VAL A 38 -19.08 1.55 -5.53
C VAL A 38 -19.87 2.42 -6.50
N THR A 39 -19.24 3.42 -7.13
CA THR A 39 -19.89 4.30 -8.11
C THR A 39 -20.41 3.47 -9.29
N ARG A 40 -19.57 2.60 -9.86
CA ARG A 40 -19.97 1.71 -10.96
C ARG A 40 -21.06 0.73 -10.56
N LEU A 41 -21.01 0.17 -9.35
CA LEU A 41 -22.07 -0.71 -8.84
C LEU A 41 -23.40 0.04 -8.74
N ILE A 42 -23.40 1.23 -8.16
CA ILE A 42 -24.59 2.08 -8.05
C ILE A 42 -25.15 2.42 -9.43
N LEU A 43 -24.30 2.83 -10.37
CA LEU A 43 -24.71 3.14 -11.74
C LEU A 43 -25.26 1.92 -12.48
N SER A 44 -24.63 0.76 -12.31
CA SER A 44 -25.11 -0.50 -12.88
C SER A 44 -26.47 -0.92 -12.31
N LEU A 45 -26.69 -0.76 -11.01
CA LEU A 45 -27.96 -1.11 -10.36
C LEU A 45 -29.08 -0.12 -10.68
N SER A 46 -28.75 1.15 -10.92
CA SER A 46 -29.72 2.21 -11.24
C SER A 46 -30.00 2.36 -12.74
N GLY A 47 -29.31 1.60 -13.60
CA GLY A 47 -29.49 1.65 -15.05
C GLY A 47 -28.88 2.89 -15.71
N TYR A 48 -27.78 3.42 -15.16
CA TYR A 48 -27.09 4.62 -15.65
C TYR A 48 -27.99 5.87 -15.76
N PRO A 49 -28.61 6.30 -14.64
CA PRO A 49 -29.48 7.48 -14.65
C PRO A 49 -28.66 8.72 -15.00
N GLN A 50 -29.14 9.50 -15.96
CA GLN A 50 -28.53 10.77 -16.31
C GLN A 50 -28.98 11.84 -15.31
N ILE A 51 -28.04 12.36 -14.52
CA ILE A 51 -28.29 13.50 -13.63
C ILE A 51 -28.02 14.79 -14.42
N GLY A 52 -29.12 15.43 -14.83
CA GLY A 52 -29.14 16.66 -15.61
C GLY A 52 -29.91 16.51 -16.93
N GLY A 53 -30.50 17.60 -17.42
CA GLY A 53 -31.36 17.62 -18.61
C GLY A 53 -31.09 18.84 -19.49
N LYS A 54 -31.59 18.80 -20.74
CA LYS A 54 -31.40 19.85 -21.78
C LYS A 54 -29.93 20.14 -22.13
N GLY A 55 -29.07 19.12 -22.13
CA GLY A 55 -27.65 19.24 -22.50
C GLY A 55 -26.70 19.54 -21.34
N LEU A 56 -27.20 19.62 -20.09
CA LEU A 56 -26.36 19.74 -18.90
C LEU A 56 -26.27 18.37 -18.23
N HIS A 57 -25.08 17.77 -18.19
CA HIS A 57 -24.80 16.56 -17.41
C HIS A 57 -23.87 16.92 -16.26
N ILE A 58 -24.31 16.71 -15.00
CA ILE A 58 -23.44 16.89 -13.85
C ILE A 58 -22.60 15.61 -13.70
N ALA A 59 -21.43 15.61 -14.33
CA ALA A 59 -20.48 14.53 -14.20
C ALA A 59 -19.94 14.47 -12.76
N HIS A 60 -19.79 13.26 -12.20
CA HIS A 60 -19.21 13.09 -10.87
C HIS A 60 -17.72 13.48 -10.80
N VAL A 61 -17.13 13.84 -11.94
CA VAL A 61 -15.83 14.52 -12.04
C VAL A 61 -15.77 15.83 -11.27
N LEU A 62 -16.86 16.62 -11.22
CA LEU A 62 -16.91 17.91 -10.52
C LEU A 62 -16.85 17.75 -9.00
N PRO A 63 -17.74 16.97 -8.34
CA PRO A 63 -17.60 16.69 -6.93
C PRO A 63 -16.29 15.95 -6.63
N GLY A 64 -15.79 15.11 -7.55
CA GLY A 64 -14.46 14.52 -7.44
C GLY A 64 -13.34 15.56 -7.33
N GLY A 65 -13.31 16.54 -8.23
CA GLY A 65 -12.40 17.69 -8.20
C GLY A 65 -12.55 18.53 -6.93
N LEU A 66 -13.78 18.78 -6.47
CA LEU A 66 -14.05 19.52 -5.23
C LEU A 66 -13.49 18.80 -4.01
N LEU A 67 -13.68 17.47 -3.89
CA LEU A 67 -13.11 16.70 -2.78
C LEU A 67 -11.58 16.69 -2.82
N MET A 68 -10.96 16.60 -4.00
CA MET A 68 -9.51 16.77 -4.12
C MET A 68 -9.04 18.16 -3.70
N LEU A 69 -9.78 19.22 -4.07
CA LEU A 69 -9.52 20.58 -3.62
C LEU A 69 -9.61 20.67 -2.08
N VAL A 70 -10.66 20.12 -1.47
CA VAL A 70 -10.80 20.06 -0.01
C VAL A 70 -9.60 19.34 0.62
N ALA A 71 -9.15 18.22 0.07
CA ALA A 71 -7.99 17.50 0.57
C ALA A 71 -6.70 18.35 0.51
N ILE A 72 -6.49 19.09 -0.57
CA ILE A 72 -5.37 20.03 -0.70
C ILE A 72 -5.51 21.18 0.31
N SER A 73 -6.70 21.75 0.46
CA SER A 73 -6.98 22.81 1.43
C SER A 73 -6.73 22.35 2.86
N LEU A 74 -7.06 21.11 3.22
CA LEU A 74 -6.72 20.53 4.52
C LEU A 74 -5.20 20.44 4.73
N LEU A 75 -4.44 20.04 3.70
CA LEU A 75 -2.99 19.93 3.80
C LEU A 75 -2.27 21.29 3.82
N LEU A 76 -2.84 22.32 3.20
CA LEU A 76 -2.29 23.68 3.19
C LEU A 76 -2.74 24.52 4.39
N GLY A 77 -3.95 24.27 4.90
CA GLY A 77 -4.55 25.03 6.00
C GLY A 77 -4.06 24.63 7.39
N TYR A 78 -3.53 23.42 7.55
CA TYR A 78 -3.12 22.88 8.85
C TYR A 78 -1.68 22.36 8.82
N VAL A 79 -0.92 22.66 9.88
CA VAL A 79 0.49 22.26 10.00
C VAL A 79 0.63 20.82 10.54
N GLY A 80 -0.20 20.44 11.51
CA GLY A 80 -0.05 19.18 12.25
C GLY A 80 -0.38 17.92 11.44
N PRO A 81 0.17 16.75 11.81
CA PRO A 81 0.03 15.50 11.05
C PRO A 81 -1.38 14.89 11.01
N VAL A 82 -2.29 15.34 11.89
CA VAL A 82 -3.61 14.72 12.10
C VAL A 82 -4.55 14.86 10.92
N VAL A 83 -4.38 15.90 10.12
CA VAL A 83 -5.20 16.10 8.91
C VAL A 83 -4.79 15.18 7.77
N ARG A 84 -3.57 14.62 7.78
CA ARG A 84 -3.03 13.83 6.65
C ARG A 84 -3.82 12.55 6.37
N PRO A 85 -4.26 11.74 7.36
CA PRO A 85 -5.19 10.63 7.12
C PRO A 85 -6.51 11.06 6.49
N ALA A 86 -7.12 12.15 6.98
CA ALA A 86 -8.38 12.66 6.46
C ALA A 86 -8.23 13.17 5.02
N ALA A 87 -7.18 13.95 4.74
CA ALA A 87 -6.84 14.41 3.40
C ALA A 87 -6.55 13.25 2.45
N ALA A 88 -5.87 12.20 2.90
CA ALA A 88 -5.65 11.00 2.09
C ALA A 88 -6.96 10.27 1.75
N LEU A 89 -7.88 10.14 2.71
CA LEU A 89 -9.20 9.53 2.49
C LEU A 89 -10.05 10.38 1.54
N VAL A 90 -10.24 11.66 1.85
CA VAL A 90 -11.06 12.59 1.08
C VAL A 90 -10.49 12.78 -0.33
N GLY A 91 -9.17 12.95 -0.45
CA GLY A 91 -8.48 13.05 -1.72
C GLY A 91 -8.59 11.76 -2.53
N GLY A 92 -8.53 10.59 -1.89
CA GLY A 92 -8.73 9.31 -2.54
C GLY A 92 -10.14 9.14 -3.09
N ILE A 93 -11.18 9.47 -2.30
CA ILE A 93 -12.58 9.48 -2.76
C ILE A 93 -12.74 10.45 -3.94
N GLY A 94 -12.23 11.67 -3.81
CA GLY A 94 -12.28 12.68 -4.86
C GLY A 94 -11.62 12.22 -6.16
N PHE A 95 -10.43 11.65 -6.06
CA PHE A 95 -9.70 11.09 -7.20
C PHE A 95 -10.45 9.91 -7.83
N GLY A 96 -11.06 9.03 -7.01
CA GLY A 96 -11.88 7.92 -7.48
C GLY A 96 -13.09 8.37 -8.31
N LEU A 97 -13.84 9.37 -7.83
CA LEU A 97 -14.95 9.96 -8.58
C LEU A 97 -14.49 10.64 -9.87
N PHE A 98 -13.33 11.30 -9.83
CA PHE A 98 -12.73 11.99 -10.97
C PHE A 98 -12.32 11.01 -12.07
N ILE A 99 -11.53 10.00 -11.71
CA ILE A 99 -10.96 9.06 -12.68
C ILE A 99 -12.02 8.12 -13.29
N ASP A 100 -13.15 7.88 -12.61
CA ASP A 100 -14.21 7.03 -13.15
C ASP A 100 -14.87 7.63 -14.41
N GLU A 101 -14.85 8.96 -14.58
CA GLU A 101 -15.34 9.63 -15.80
C GLU A 101 -14.32 9.68 -16.93
N VAL A 102 -13.11 9.11 -16.77
CA VAL A 102 -12.04 9.27 -17.78
C VAL A 102 -12.48 8.78 -19.16
N GLY A 103 -13.36 7.77 -19.24
CA GLY A 103 -13.91 7.27 -20.50
C GLY A 103 -14.62 8.35 -21.33
N LYS A 104 -15.40 9.23 -20.68
CA LYS A 104 -16.10 10.34 -21.36
C LYS A 104 -15.14 11.38 -21.91
N PHE A 105 -13.91 11.49 -21.41
CA PHE A 105 -13.00 12.58 -21.84
C PHE A 105 -11.88 12.10 -22.75
N ILE A 106 -11.75 10.79 -22.97
CA ILE A 106 -10.76 10.22 -23.88
C ILE A 106 -11.24 10.25 -25.33
N THR A 107 -12.55 10.15 -25.55
CA THR A 107 -13.14 10.01 -26.89
C THR A 107 -13.77 11.32 -27.34
N SER A 108 -13.62 11.66 -28.62
CA SER A 108 -14.13 12.91 -29.19
C SER A 108 -15.66 13.03 -29.13
N ASP A 109 -16.37 11.91 -28.97
CA ASP A 109 -17.82 11.78 -28.84
C ASP A 109 -18.29 11.69 -27.38
N ASN A 110 -17.39 11.83 -26.42
CA ASN A 110 -17.64 11.69 -24.98
C ASN A 110 -18.29 10.36 -24.56
N ASN A 111 -17.88 9.25 -25.17
CA ASN A 111 -18.44 7.94 -24.94
C ASN A 111 -18.07 7.35 -23.57
N TYR A 112 -19.05 7.29 -22.66
CA TYR A 112 -18.91 6.69 -21.33
C TYR A 112 -18.53 5.20 -21.36
N PHE A 113 -18.92 4.46 -22.41
CA PHE A 113 -18.71 3.02 -22.57
C PHE A 113 -17.46 2.67 -23.38
N TYR A 114 -16.52 3.61 -23.55
CA TYR A 114 -15.25 3.33 -24.19
C TYR A 114 -14.53 2.17 -23.47
N GLN A 115 -14.52 0.98 -24.08
CA GLN A 115 -14.08 -0.26 -23.41
C GLN A 115 -12.70 -0.16 -22.73
N PRO A 116 -11.69 0.54 -23.29
CA PRO A 116 -10.40 0.70 -22.64
C PRO A 116 -10.41 1.55 -21.35
N ALA A 117 -11.48 2.29 -21.05
CA ALA A 117 -11.52 3.20 -19.90
C ALA A 117 -11.26 2.48 -18.57
N ALA A 118 -11.84 1.30 -18.35
CA ALA A 118 -11.63 0.52 -17.13
C ALA A 118 -10.16 0.07 -16.98
N ALA A 119 -9.53 -0.32 -18.09
CA ALA A 119 -8.11 -0.68 -18.10
C ALA A 119 -7.23 0.53 -17.80
N ILE A 120 -7.58 1.72 -18.31
CA ILE A 120 -6.86 2.97 -18.02
C ILE A 120 -6.96 3.31 -16.53
N VAL A 121 -8.17 3.30 -15.95
CA VAL A 121 -8.35 3.53 -14.50
C VAL A 121 -7.50 2.55 -13.69
N TYR A 122 -7.52 1.26 -14.06
CA TYR A 122 -6.72 0.24 -13.39
C TYR A 122 -5.21 0.50 -13.49
N ILE A 123 -4.69 0.78 -14.69
CA ILE A 123 -3.28 1.11 -14.92
C ILE A 123 -2.87 2.34 -14.10
N VAL A 124 -3.68 3.39 -14.04
CA VAL A 124 -3.39 4.59 -13.26
C VAL A 124 -3.21 4.25 -11.78
N PHE A 125 -4.12 3.49 -11.17
CA PHE A 125 -3.96 3.06 -9.78
C PHE A 125 -2.74 2.16 -9.57
N VAL A 126 -2.48 1.23 -10.49
CA VAL A 126 -1.28 0.39 -10.47
C VAL A 126 -0.01 1.24 -10.49
N LEU A 127 0.07 2.23 -11.39
CA LEU A 127 1.21 3.12 -11.51
C LEU A 127 1.42 3.95 -10.24
N ILE A 128 0.34 4.45 -9.61
CA ILE A 128 0.42 5.16 -8.33
C ILE A 128 1.01 4.25 -7.23
N VAL A 129 0.57 3.00 -7.15
CA VAL A 129 1.09 2.02 -6.19
C VAL A 129 2.57 1.71 -6.45
N LEU A 130 2.94 1.48 -7.72
CA LEU A 130 4.32 1.21 -8.11
C LEU A 130 5.25 2.40 -7.84
N ALA A 131 4.82 3.61 -8.20
CA ALA A 131 5.55 4.85 -7.92
C ALA A 131 5.74 5.05 -6.42
N THR A 132 4.68 4.86 -5.63
CA THR A 132 4.73 4.94 -4.16
C THR A 132 5.74 3.96 -3.58
N ARG A 133 5.68 2.70 -4.02
CA ARG A 133 6.59 1.65 -3.54
C ARG A 133 8.03 1.94 -3.93
N PHE A 134 8.24 2.43 -5.15
CA PHE A 134 9.54 2.83 -5.66
C PHE A 134 10.16 3.96 -4.84
N LEU A 135 9.37 4.97 -4.49
CA LEU A 135 9.80 6.12 -3.69
C LEU A 135 10.11 5.73 -2.23
N THR A 136 9.33 4.82 -1.65
CA THR A 136 9.44 4.44 -0.22
C THR A 136 10.48 3.35 0.05
N THR A 137 10.71 2.41 -0.87
CA THR A 137 11.52 1.19 -0.58
C THR A 137 13.01 1.35 -0.89
N ARG A 138 13.43 2.36 -1.66
CA ARG A 138 14.82 2.45 -2.16
C ARG A 138 15.86 2.79 -1.11
N ARG A 139 15.51 3.50 -0.04
CA ARG A 139 16.45 3.96 0.98
C ARG A 139 15.86 3.82 2.38
N PRO A 140 16.62 3.27 3.35
CA PRO A 140 16.25 3.35 4.76
C PRO A 140 15.96 4.80 5.14
N ILE A 141 15.07 5.01 6.11
CA ILE A 141 14.79 6.34 6.65
C ILE A 141 16.00 6.78 7.48
N ASP A 142 16.52 7.97 7.20
CA ASP A 142 17.65 8.52 7.95
C ASP A 142 17.23 8.81 9.40
N PRO A 143 18.07 8.54 10.42
CA PRO A 143 17.73 8.86 11.81
C PRO A 143 17.29 10.32 12.04
N ARG A 144 17.80 11.26 11.24
CA ARG A 144 17.39 12.68 11.27
C ARG A 144 15.98 12.89 10.70
N GLU A 145 15.62 12.15 9.64
CA GLU A 145 14.24 12.13 9.14
C GLU A 145 13.30 11.54 10.19
N GLN A 146 13.71 10.47 10.90
CA GLN A 146 12.91 9.88 11.97
C GLN A 146 12.67 10.90 13.10
N LEU A 147 13.72 11.59 13.57
CA LEU A 147 13.57 12.64 14.58
C LEU A 147 12.61 13.75 14.11
N ALA A 148 12.72 14.20 12.86
CA ALA A 148 11.81 15.20 12.30
C ALA A 148 10.34 14.73 12.28
N ASN A 149 10.07 13.44 12.06
CA ASN A 149 8.72 12.88 12.17
C ASN A 149 8.21 12.90 13.62
N VAL A 150 9.09 12.68 14.61
CA VAL A 150 8.71 12.83 16.03
C VAL A 150 8.40 14.29 16.37
N ILE A 151 9.21 15.23 15.87
CA ILE A 151 8.98 16.67 16.08
C ILE A 151 7.65 17.10 15.45
N ASP A 152 7.29 16.55 14.30
CA ASP A 152 5.99 16.80 13.64
C ASP A 152 4.79 16.46 14.53
N HIS A 153 4.90 15.45 15.41
CA HIS A 153 3.89 15.17 16.43
C HIS A 153 3.83 16.24 17.53
N ALA A 154 4.96 16.83 17.90
CA ALA A 154 5.00 17.89 18.91
C ALA A 154 4.33 19.19 18.45
N VAL A 155 4.25 19.45 17.13
CA VAL A 155 3.55 20.64 16.58
C VAL A 155 2.08 20.68 17.04
N GLU A 156 1.41 19.53 17.05
CA GLU A 156 0.06 19.44 17.59
C GLU A 156 0.06 19.55 19.11
N GLY A 157 0.98 18.84 19.78
CA GLY A 157 1.05 18.82 21.24
C GLY A 157 1.23 20.20 21.86
N VAL A 158 2.01 21.06 21.21
CA VAL A 158 2.21 22.46 21.64
C VAL A 158 0.94 23.31 21.44
N ALA A 159 0.15 23.04 20.40
CA ALA A 159 -1.02 23.84 20.07
C ALA A 159 -2.28 23.43 20.85
N GLY A 160 -2.49 22.13 21.06
CA GLY A 160 -3.74 21.60 21.62
C GLY A 160 -3.57 20.48 22.63
N GLY A 161 -2.33 20.08 22.97
CA GLY A 161 -2.06 18.95 23.85
C GLY A 161 -1.97 17.60 23.12
N LEU A 162 -1.55 16.57 23.86
CA LEU A 162 -1.40 15.20 23.37
C LEU A 162 -2.20 14.21 24.22
N SER A 163 -2.88 13.29 23.55
CA SER A 163 -3.48 12.13 24.22
C SER A 163 -2.41 11.18 24.73
N ARG A 164 -2.74 10.35 25.73
CA ARG A 164 -1.81 9.32 26.23
C ARG A 164 -1.32 8.41 25.13
N ARG A 165 -2.20 8.07 24.18
CA ARG A 165 -1.88 7.19 23.06
C ARG A 165 -0.93 7.84 22.07
N ARG A 166 -1.13 9.11 21.71
CA ARG A 166 -0.25 9.84 20.79
C ARG A 166 1.10 10.14 21.42
N LEU A 167 1.12 10.51 22.70
CA LEU A 167 2.36 10.66 23.46
C LEU A 167 3.14 9.34 23.52
N ALA A 168 2.46 8.22 23.78
CA ALA A 168 3.10 6.90 23.76
C ALA A 168 3.64 6.54 22.38
N GLN A 169 2.90 6.84 21.31
CA GLN A 169 3.35 6.61 19.93
C GLN A 169 4.59 7.45 19.60
N ALA A 170 4.54 8.76 19.83
CA ALA A 170 5.68 9.66 19.57
C ALA A 170 6.90 9.28 20.42
N SER A 171 6.69 8.84 21.66
CA SER A 171 7.76 8.35 22.53
C SER A 171 8.39 7.05 22.02
N GLU A 172 7.59 6.12 21.49
CA GLU A 172 8.10 4.89 20.88
C GLU A 172 8.87 5.17 19.59
N GLU A 173 8.39 6.09 18.75
CA GLU A 173 9.11 6.55 17.57
C GLU A 173 10.45 7.21 17.96
N LEU A 174 10.48 8.02 19.03
CA LEU A 174 11.70 8.62 19.56
C LEU A 174 12.70 7.59 20.13
N ARG A 175 12.22 6.46 20.64
CA ARG A 175 13.09 5.35 21.10
C ARG A 175 13.83 4.69 19.95
N GLN A 176 13.29 4.72 18.74
CA GLN A 176 13.93 4.17 17.54
C GLN A 176 15.04 5.10 17.01
N VAL A 177 15.02 6.39 17.38
CA VAL A 177 16.07 7.36 17.05
C VAL A 177 17.29 7.13 17.95
N GLY A 178 18.45 6.94 17.32
CA GLY A 178 19.73 6.73 18.01
C GLY A 178 20.10 7.88 18.96
N PRO A 179 20.76 7.58 20.10
CA PRO A 179 21.14 8.59 21.10
C PRO A 179 22.08 9.68 20.56
N GLU A 180 22.82 9.39 19.50
CA GLU A 180 23.78 10.29 18.84
C GLU A 180 23.13 11.39 17.98
N VAL A 181 21.82 11.32 17.73
CA VAL A 181 21.13 12.31 16.89
C VAL A 181 20.87 13.59 17.70
N ALA A 182 21.47 14.70 17.24
CA ALA A 182 21.29 16.01 17.83
C ALA A 182 19.80 16.43 17.83
N GLY A 183 19.33 17.03 18.93
CA GLY A 183 17.93 17.44 19.10
C GLY A 183 17.02 16.35 19.71
N ARG A 184 17.51 15.12 19.88
CA ARG A 184 16.72 14.01 20.47
C ARG A 184 16.29 14.31 21.91
N ARG A 185 17.21 14.83 22.73
CA ARG A 185 16.92 15.16 24.13
C ARG A 185 15.91 16.31 24.20
N GLU A 186 16.12 17.34 23.42
CA GLU A 186 15.27 18.52 23.35
C GLU A 186 13.85 18.15 22.87
N THR A 187 13.75 17.25 21.89
CA THR A 187 12.46 16.70 21.42
C THR A 187 11.77 15.90 22.51
N ARG A 188 12.51 15.12 23.30
CA ARG A 188 11.95 14.38 24.44
C ARG A 188 11.35 15.32 25.47
N GLU A 189 12.08 16.36 25.86
CA GLU A 189 11.61 17.36 26.82
C GLU A 189 10.39 18.11 26.28
N LEU A 190 10.38 18.44 24.98
CA LEU A 190 9.23 19.07 24.32
C LEU A 190 7.98 18.19 24.38
N LEU A 191 8.10 16.88 24.11
CA LEU A 191 6.97 15.95 24.20
C LEU A 191 6.42 15.84 25.62
N ILE A 192 7.29 15.86 26.63
CA ILE A 192 6.90 15.83 28.06
C ILE A 192 6.20 17.13 28.47
N ALA A 193 6.63 18.26 27.92
CA ALA A 193 6.05 19.57 28.20
C ALA A 193 4.67 19.79 27.55
N CYS A 194 4.27 18.97 26.57
CA CYS A 194 2.97 19.09 25.92
C CYS A 194 1.83 18.80 26.93
N PRO A 195 0.80 19.67 27.03
CA PRO A 195 -0.36 19.42 27.88
C PRO A 195 -1.04 18.09 27.55
N ALA A 196 -1.64 17.42 28.54
CA ALA A 196 -2.45 16.24 28.29
C ALA A 196 -3.83 16.65 27.77
N ASP A 197 -4.23 16.12 26.61
CA ASP A 197 -5.58 16.25 26.08
C ASP A 197 -6.05 14.90 25.49
N GLU A 198 -7.12 14.34 26.02
CA GLU A 198 -7.64 13.04 25.60
C GLU A 198 -8.61 13.15 24.40
N VAL A 199 -8.93 14.37 23.93
CA VAL A 199 -9.80 14.57 22.77
C VAL A 199 -9.06 14.16 21.49
N GLU A 200 -9.25 12.90 21.09
CA GLU A 200 -8.78 12.41 19.79
C GLU A 200 -9.87 12.59 18.72
N LEU A 201 -9.50 13.20 17.60
CA LEU A 201 -10.26 13.03 16.36
C LEU A 201 -10.38 11.54 16.06
N ALA A 202 -11.62 11.05 15.93
CA ALA A 202 -11.88 9.67 15.59
C ALA A 202 -11.16 9.33 14.27
N ALA A 203 -10.30 8.32 14.29
CA ALA A 203 -9.61 7.79 13.11
C ALA A 203 -10.26 6.44 12.71
N PRO A 204 -11.48 6.45 12.13
CA PRO A 204 -12.19 5.22 11.75
C PRO A 204 -11.38 4.38 10.75
N VAL A 205 -10.59 5.03 9.90
CA VAL A 205 -9.68 4.38 8.95
C VAL A 205 -8.63 3.53 9.67
N ASP A 206 -8.06 4.03 10.77
CA ASP A 206 -7.05 3.30 11.56
C ASP A 206 -7.67 2.11 12.32
N ALA A 207 -8.93 2.23 12.74
CA ALA A 207 -9.68 1.12 13.34
C ALA A 207 -9.96 0.03 12.31
N LEU A 208 -10.51 0.40 11.15
CA LEU A 208 -10.79 -0.53 10.05
C LEU A 208 -9.52 -1.25 9.57
N ARG A 209 -8.44 -0.50 9.35
CA ARG A 209 -7.14 -1.06 8.94
C ARG A 209 -6.62 -2.10 9.94
N ARG A 210 -6.67 -1.79 11.24
CA ARG A 210 -6.23 -2.75 12.28
C ARG A 210 -7.06 -4.02 12.25
N THR A 211 -8.37 -3.91 12.05
CA THR A 211 -9.26 -5.08 11.93
C THR A 211 -8.92 -5.91 10.70
N VAL A 212 -8.71 -5.27 9.54
CA VAL A 212 -8.33 -5.94 8.30
C VAL A 212 -6.98 -6.67 8.45
N LEU A 213 -5.96 -6.00 8.99
CA LEU A 213 -4.63 -6.60 9.20
C LEU A 213 -4.68 -7.80 10.14
N ARG A 214 -5.43 -7.72 11.25
CA ARG A 214 -5.64 -8.88 12.14
C ARG A 214 -6.34 -10.04 11.44
N GLY A 215 -7.29 -9.74 10.55
CA GLY A 215 -7.95 -10.76 9.72
C GLY A 215 -6.95 -11.49 8.81
N PHE A 216 -6.12 -10.73 8.11
CA PHE A 216 -5.05 -11.29 7.27
C PHE A 216 -4.03 -12.10 8.07
N ASP A 217 -3.60 -11.61 9.24
CA ASP A 217 -2.67 -12.34 10.09
C ASP A 217 -3.27 -13.69 10.53
N ARG A 218 -4.53 -13.72 10.96
CA ARG A 218 -5.23 -14.96 11.32
C ARG A 218 -5.32 -15.93 10.14
N LEU A 219 -5.68 -15.43 8.96
CA LEU A 219 -5.81 -16.26 7.76
C LEU A 219 -4.44 -16.78 7.29
N ALA A 220 -3.38 -15.97 7.41
CA ALA A 220 -2.01 -16.36 7.07
C ALA A 220 -1.46 -17.44 8.01
N THR A 221 -1.86 -17.43 9.29
CA THR A 221 -1.45 -18.47 10.25
C THR A 221 -2.12 -19.82 10.02
N HIS A 222 -3.11 -19.91 9.13
CA HIS A 222 -3.80 -21.16 8.88
C HIS A 222 -2.91 -22.16 8.12
N PRO A 223 -2.82 -23.44 8.55
CA PRO A 223 -1.92 -24.43 7.94
C PRO A 223 -2.22 -24.70 6.46
N LEU A 224 -3.45 -24.45 6.02
CA LEU A 224 -3.87 -24.63 4.63
C LEU A 224 -3.60 -23.40 3.75
N ALA A 225 -3.13 -22.27 4.29
CA ALA A 225 -2.98 -21.02 3.52
C ALA A 225 -2.13 -21.17 2.25
N PRO A 226 -0.96 -21.86 2.25
CA PRO A 226 -0.18 -22.08 1.03
C PRO A 226 -0.91 -22.97 0.00
N THR A 227 -1.64 -23.98 0.47
CA THR A 227 -2.41 -24.90 -0.39
C THR A 227 -3.58 -24.17 -1.04
N ILE A 228 -4.30 -23.35 -0.27
CA ILE A 228 -5.38 -22.49 -0.76
C ILE A 228 -4.82 -21.50 -1.77
N ALA A 229 -3.67 -20.87 -1.51
CA ALA A 229 -3.04 -19.95 -2.45
C ALA A 229 -2.70 -20.62 -3.79
N VAL A 230 -2.12 -21.83 -3.76
CA VAL A 230 -1.85 -22.61 -4.99
C VAL A 230 -3.15 -22.94 -5.73
N PHE A 231 -4.16 -23.43 -5.02
CA PHE A 231 -5.45 -23.76 -5.62
C PHE A 231 -6.08 -22.55 -6.30
N VAL A 232 -6.14 -21.42 -5.60
CA VAL A 232 -6.69 -20.17 -6.12
C VAL A 232 -5.92 -19.71 -7.36
N LEU A 233 -4.58 -19.73 -7.32
CA LEU A 233 -3.76 -19.35 -8.47
C LEU A 233 -3.98 -20.25 -9.69
N ILE A 234 -4.16 -21.56 -9.48
CA ILE A 234 -4.48 -22.50 -10.57
C ILE A 234 -5.86 -22.19 -11.15
N VAL A 235 -6.86 -21.99 -10.29
CA VAL A 235 -8.23 -21.62 -10.71
C VAL A 235 -8.20 -20.33 -11.52
N GLN A 236 -7.44 -19.32 -11.11
CA GLN A 236 -7.30 -18.08 -11.87
C GLN A 236 -6.56 -18.27 -13.21
N ALA A 237 -5.48 -19.05 -13.22
CA ALA A 237 -4.69 -19.31 -14.42
C ALA A 237 -5.51 -20.01 -15.53
N ILE A 238 -6.50 -20.81 -15.15
CA ILE A 238 -7.40 -21.49 -16.10
C ILE A 238 -8.67 -20.66 -16.36
N GLY A 239 -9.26 -20.12 -15.29
CA GLY A 239 -10.53 -19.41 -15.32
C GLY A 239 -10.47 -18.11 -16.10
N ALA A 240 -9.42 -17.29 -15.94
CA ALA A 240 -9.33 -16.01 -16.64
C ALA A 240 -9.28 -16.18 -18.17
N PRO A 241 -8.43 -17.06 -18.75
CA PRO A 241 -8.46 -17.34 -20.18
C PRO A 241 -9.77 -17.98 -20.65
N ALA A 242 -10.36 -18.89 -19.87
CA ALA A 242 -11.63 -19.53 -20.23
C ALA A 242 -12.78 -18.52 -20.33
N ILE A 243 -12.87 -17.59 -19.38
CA ILE A 243 -13.86 -16.50 -19.40
C ILE A 243 -13.60 -15.59 -20.60
N ALA A 244 -12.34 -15.21 -20.85
CA ALA A 244 -11.97 -14.34 -21.97
C ALA A 244 -12.29 -14.97 -23.34
N ALA A 245 -12.08 -16.29 -23.49
CA ALA A 245 -12.42 -17.03 -24.69
C ALA A 245 -13.94 -17.21 -24.86
N GLY A 246 -14.65 -17.53 -23.76
CA GLY A 246 -16.09 -17.78 -23.73
C GLY A 246 -16.94 -16.60 -24.23
N ILE A 247 -16.50 -15.37 -23.97
CA ILE A 247 -17.25 -14.15 -24.31
C ILE A 247 -17.03 -13.73 -25.77
N ARG A 248 -16.01 -14.25 -26.46
CA ARG A 248 -15.58 -13.80 -27.79
C ARG A 248 -15.57 -14.90 -28.85
N PHE A 249 -16.45 -15.90 -28.67
CA PHE A 249 -16.57 -17.02 -29.60
C PHE A 249 -16.91 -16.63 -31.05
N ASP A 250 -17.54 -15.47 -31.27
CA ASP A 250 -18.00 -15.06 -32.61
C ASP A 250 -16.94 -14.38 -33.50
N ASN A 251 -15.87 -13.78 -32.95
CA ASN A 251 -14.95 -12.92 -33.72
C ASN A 251 -13.55 -13.53 -33.98
N GLY A 252 -13.35 -14.82 -33.69
CA GLY A 252 -12.07 -15.49 -33.85
C GLY A 252 -11.09 -15.22 -32.69
N LEU A 253 -10.77 -16.27 -31.94
CA LEU A 253 -10.02 -16.23 -30.68
C LEU A 253 -8.58 -15.66 -30.77
N VAL A 254 -8.02 -15.56 -31.97
CA VAL A 254 -6.60 -15.20 -32.19
C VAL A 254 -6.42 -13.74 -32.63
N ALA A 255 -7.49 -13.04 -33.04
CA ALA A 255 -7.41 -11.66 -33.53
C ALA A 255 -7.60 -10.61 -32.43
N ASP A 256 -8.04 -10.99 -31.23
CA ASP A 256 -8.43 -10.05 -30.20
C ASP A 256 -7.33 -9.84 -29.13
N ILE A 257 -6.73 -8.65 -29.15
CA ILE A 257 -5.56 -8.27 -28.34
C ILE A 257 -5.75 -8.54 -26.84
N PRO A 258 -6.89 -8.24 -26.19
CA PRO A 258 -7.07 -8.52 -24.77
C PRO A 258 -7.18 -10.01 -24.45
N VAL A 259 -7.70 -10.85 -25.36
CA VAL A 259 -7.74 -12.31 -25.15
C VAL A 259 -6.31 -12.87 -25.15
N LEU A 260 -5.50 -12.46 -26.12
CA LEU A 260 -4.08 -12.82 -26.18
C LEU A 260 -3.32 -12.32 -24.94
N GLY A 261 -3.60 -11.09 -24.50
CA GLY A 261 -2.99 -10.50 -23.31
C GLY A 261 -3.34 -11.26 -22.02
N VAL A 262 -4.61 -11.65 -21.84
CA VAL A 262 -5.03 -12.51 -20.70
C VAL A 262 -4.36 -13.88 -20.78
N ALA A 263 -4.33 -14.52 -21.95
CA ALA A 263 -3.71 -15.83 -22.12
C ALA A 263 -2.20 -15.81 -21.82
N ALA A 264 -1.47 -14.81 -22.34
CA ALA A 264 -0.05 -14.61 -22.04
C ALA A 264 0.18 -14.32 -20.54
N GLY A 265 -0.68 -13.47 -19.95
CA GLY A 265 -0.72 -13.14 -18.52
C GLY A 265 -0.81 -14.37 -17.64
N SER A 266 -1.86 -15.15 -17.86
CA SER A 266 -2.18 -16.37 -17.13
C SER A 266 -1.12 -17.44 -17.33
N LEU A 267 -0.56 -17.60 -18.54
CA LEU A 267 0.52 -18.55 -18.79
C LEU A 267 1.77 -18.18 -17.97
N LEU A 268 2.19 -16.91 -18.01
CA LEU A 268 3.35 -16.45 -17.25
C LEU A 268 3.12 -16.62 -15.74
N SER A 269 1.94 -16.24 -15.22
CA SER A 269 1.57 -16.45 -13.82
C SER A 269 1.55 -17.94 -13.45
N ALA A 270 1.06 -18.81 -14.33
CA ALA A 270 1.06 -20.26 -14.15
C ALA A 270 2.49 -20.82 -14.05
N THR A 271 3.45 -20.31 -14.82
CA THR A 271 4.85 -20.76 -14.71
C THR A 271 5.43 -20.46 -13.32
N PHE A 272 5.17 -19.27 -12.77
CA PHE A 272 5.60 -18.92 -11.42
C PHE A 272 4.90 -19.76 -10.35
N THR A 273 3.59 -19.99 -10.52
CA THR A 273 2.80 -20.85 -9.63
C THR A 273 3.33 -22.29 -9.62
N ALA A 274 3.60 -22.87 -10.78
CA ALA A 274 4.14 -24.23 -10.90
C ALA A 274 5.54 -24.34 -10.26
N ARG A 275 6.43 -23.37 -10.53
CA ARG A 275 7.77 -23.32 -9.90
C ARG A 275 7.68 -23.12 -8.40
N GLY A 276 6.73 -22.30 -7.92
CA GLY A 276 6.46 -22.08 -6.51
C GLY A 276 5.98 -23.35 -5.81
N ALA A 277 5.03 -24.07 -6.41
CA ALA A 277 4.52 -25.34 -5.91
C ALA A 277 5.63 -26.42 -5.88
N TRP A 278 6.49 -26.46 -6.89
CA TRP A 278 7.65 -27.36 -6.89
C TRP A 278 8.64 -27.03 -5.77
N GLN A 279 8.94 -25.75 -5.54
CA GLN A 279 9.80 -25.34 -4.42
C GLN A 279 9.17 -25.60 -3.06
N LEU A 280 7.85 -25.53 -2.94
CA LEU A 280 7.12 -25.89 -1.75
C LEU A 280 7.29 -27.39 -1.44
N ARG A 281 7.16 -28.25 -2.46
CA ARG A 281 7.42 -29.71 -2.34
C ARG A 281 8.86 -30.02 -1.92
N LYS A 282 9.83 -29.23 -2.39
CA LYS A 282 11.24 -29.33 -1.97
C LYS A 282 11.53 -28.76 -0.57
N GLY A 283 10.52 -28.32 0.17
CA GLY A 283 10.68 -27.75 1.52
C GLY A 283 11.20 -26.31 1.56
N ASN A 284 11.45 -25.66 0.40
CA ASN A 284 11.97 -24.29 0.36
C ASN A 284 10.84 -23.25 0.35
N ARG A 285 10.20 -23.08 1.53
CA ARG A 285 9.04 -22.20 1.71
C ARG A 285 9.31 -20.74 1.35
N VAL A 286 10.50 -20.21 1.67
CA VAL A 286 10.87 -18.81 1.38
C VAL A 286 10.88 -18.54 -0.13
N ARG A 287 11.46 -19.45 -0.92
CA ARG A 287 11.44 -19.32 -2.40
C ARG A 287 10.05 -19.55 -2.97
N ALA A 288 9.28 -20.50 -2.42
CA ALA A 288 7.91 -20.76 -2.85
C ALA A 288 7.02 -19.53 -2.69
N VAL A 289 7.00 -18.90 -1.51
CA VAL A 289 6.22 -17.68 -1.24
C VAL A 289 6.63 -16.54 -2.18
N ARG A 290 7.93 -16.35 -2.43
CA ARG A 290 8.40 -15.33 -3.39
C ARG A 290 7.90 -15.59 -4.81
N LEU A 291 7.89 -16.86 -5.26
CA LEU A 291 7.39 -17.22 -6.59
C LEU A 291 5.87 -17.03 -6.69
N PHE A 292 5.12 -17.34 -5.63
CA PHE A 292 3.69 -17.03 -5.58
C PHE A 292 3.41 -15.53 -5.58
N GLU A 293 4.20 -14.73 -4.85
CA GLU A 293 4.08 -13.27 -4.92
C GLU A 293 4.33 -12.76 -6.35
N LEU A 294 5.32 -13.31 -7.06
CA LEU A 294 5.57 -12.98 -8.46
C LEU A 294 4.41 -13.41 -9.37
N ALA A 295 3.81 -14.58 -9.14
CA ALA A 295 2.65 -15.05 -9.89
C ALA A 295 1.45 -14.09 -9.74
N VAL A 296 1.15 -13.67 -8.51
CA VAL A 296 0.08 -12.70 -8.20
C VAL A 296 0.40 -11.33 -8.81
N LEU A 297 1.65 -10.86 -8.72
CA LEU A 297 2.06 -9.59 -9.32
C LEU A 297 1.95 -9.62 -10.85
N VAL A 298 2.31 -10.73 -11.50
CA VAL A 298 2.11 -10.90 -12.94
C VAL A 298 0.62 -10.89 -13.29
N SER A 299 -0.21 -11.58 -12.48
CA SER A 299 -1.66 -11.56 -12.67
C SER A 299 -2.21 -10.13 -12.61
N LEU A 300 -1.90 -9.39 -11.54
CA LEU A 300 -2.30 -7.99 -11.39
C LEU A 300 -1.78 -7.10 -12.52
N LEU A 301 -0.48 -7.15 -12.82
CA LEU A 301 0.13 -6.19 -13.75
C LEU A 301 -0.09 -6.51 -15.23
N MET A 302 -0.43 -7.76 -15.57
CA MET A 302 -0.58 -8.20 -16.96
C MET A 302 -1.98 -8.73 -17.20
N THR A 303 -2.37 -9.83 -16.56
CA THR A 303 -3.67 -10.48 -16.79
C THR A 303 -4.84 -9.53 -16.54
N GLN A 304 -4.85 -8.86 -15.38
CA GLN A 304 -5.97 -7.99 -14.98
C GLN A 304 -6.09 -6.76 -15.90
N VAL A 305 -4.98 -6.20 -16.38
CA VAL A 305 -5.01 -5.05 -17.31
C VAL A 305 -5.82 -5.39 -18.57
N PHE A 306 -5.54 -6.53 -19.19
CA PHE A 306 -6.26 -6.99 -20.37
C PHE A 306 -7.66 -7.49 -20.03
N GLN A 307 -7.85 -8.10 -18.85
CA GLN A 307 -9.16 -8.55 -18.41
C GLN A 307 -10.10 -7.36 -18.15
N PHE A 308 -9.61 -6.22 -17.64
CA PHE A 308 -10.39 -4.99 -17.49
C PHE A 308 -10.78 -4.38 -18.84
N ALA A 309 -9.95 -4.56 -19.88
CA ALA A 309 -10.26 -4.08 -21.23
C ALA A 309 -11.38 -4.89 -21.91
N GLY A 310 -11.55 -6.17 -21.56
CA GLY A 310 -12.60 -7.03 -22.13
C GLY A 310 -13.82 -7.22 -21.22
N THR A 311 -13.61 -7.50 -19.94
CA THR A 311 -14.61 -8.04 -19.00
C THR A 311 -14.47 -7.44 -17.61
N GLN A 312 -15.10 -6.29 -17.38
CA GLN A 312 -14.90 -5.50 -16.16
C GLN A 312 -15.26 -6.26 -14.86
N PHE A 313 -16.41 -6.94 -14.81
CA PHE A 313 -16.86 -7.65 -13.61
C PHE A 313 -15.95 -8.84 -13.24
N ALA A 314 -15.54 -9.63 -14.24
CA ALA A 314 -14.63 -10.75 -14.02
C ALA A 314 -13.25 -10.26 -13.53
N ALA A 315 -12.75 -9.14 -14.08
CA ALA A 315 -11.50 -8.52 -13.66
C ALA A 315 -11.56 -8.02 -12.21
N VAL A 316 -12.68 -7.44 -11.75
CA VAL A 316 -12.84 -7.03 -10.35
C VAL A 316 -12.71 -8.23 -9.41
N GLY A 317 -13.39 -9.35 -9.73
CA GLY A 317 -13.31 -10.57 -8.92
C GLY A 317 -11.89 -11.13 -8.84
N GLY A 318 -11.20 -11.24 -9.99
CA GLY A 318 -9.82 -11.69 -10.05
C GLY A 318 -8.85 -10.76 -9.29
N MET A 319 -8.97 -9.45 -9.49
CA MET A 319 -8.17 -8.45 -8.79
C MET A 319 -8.34 -8.54 -7.26
N LEU A 320 -9.57 -8.64 -6.74
CA LEU A 320 -9.80 -8.74 -5.30
C LEU A 320 -9.16 -10.00 -4.73
N LEU A 321 -9.27 -11.12 -5.44
CA LEU A 321 -8.66 -12.39 -5.05
C LEU A 321 -7.13 -12.29 -5.04
N ASP A 322 -6.54 -11.65 -6.04
CA ASP A 322 -5.11 -11.37 -6.11
C ASP A 322 -4.63 -10.46 -4.98
N LEU A 323 -5.37 -9.41 -4.62
CA LEU A 323 -5.03 -8.54 -3.49
C LEU A 323 -5.07 -9.28 -2.15
N VAL A 324 -6.06 -10.15 -1.96
CA VAL A 324 -6.16 -11.01 -0.77
C VAL A 324 -4.98 -11.98 -0.70
N LEU A 325 -4.65 -12.65 -1.81
CA LEU A 325 -3.50 -13.53 -1.90
C LEU A 325 -2.18 -12.79 -1.64
N LEU A 326 -2.02 -11.59 -2.21
CA LEU A 326 -0.82 -10.78 -2.00
C LEU A 326 -0.66 -10.40 -0.52
N GLY A 327 -1.75 -10.01 0.15
CA GLY A 327 -1.78 -9.74 1.59
C GLY A 327 -1.38 -10.97 2.41
N LEU A 328 -1.96 -12.13 2.09
CA LEU A 328 -1.67 -13.41 2.74
C LEU A 328 -0.19 -13.83 2.60
N LEU A 329 0.34 -13.77 1.38
CA LEU A 329 1.72 -14.13 1.07
C LEU A 329 2.71 -13.19 1.74
N LYS A 330 2.40 -11.89 1.77
CA LYS A 330 3.21 -10.89 2.47
C LYS A 330 3.25 -11.13 3.98
N ALA A 331 2.10 -11.41 4.59
CA ALA A 331 2.02 -11.75 6.02
C ALA A 331 2.86 -12.99 6.36
N GLU A 332 2.77 -14.05 5.55
CA GLU A 332 3.58 -15.26 5.74
C GLU A 332 5.09 -14.99 5.55
N ARG A 333 5.47 -14.15 4.57
CA ARG A 333 6.87 -13.74 4.38
C ARG A 333 7.41 -12.97 5.59
N ASP A 334 6.63 -12.04 6.12
CA ASP A 334 7.04 -11.21 7.27
C ASP A 334 7.12 -12.05 8.55
N ARG A 335 6.26 -13.07 8.69
CA ARG A 335 6.38 -14.09 9.75
C ARG A 335 7.67 -14.90 9.63
N MET A 336 7.98 -15.44 8.45
CA MET A 336 9.21 -16.22 8.22
C MET A 336 10.47 -15.39 8.51
N ARG A 337 10.45 -14.09 8.17
CA ARG A 337 11.54 -13.15 8.51
C ARG A 337 11.71 -12.99 10.02
N ARG A 338 10.62 -12.76 10.76
CA ARG A 338 10.65 -12.63 12.23
C ARG A 338 11.22 -13.88 12.90
N GLN A 339 10.78 -15.07 12.49
CA GLN A 339 11.30 -16.34 13.01
C GLN A 339 12.80 -16.52 12.73
N ALA A 340 13.28 -16.14 11.54
CA ALA A 340 14.71 -16.21 11.23
C ALA A 340 15.54 -15.27 12.12
N THR A 341 15.04 -14.06 12.40
CA THR A 341 15.70 -13.11 13.30
C THR A 341 15.74 -13.61 14.75
N GLU A 342 14.64 -14.19 15.24
CA GLU A 342 14.58 -14.77 16.59
C GLU A 342 15.53 -15.95 16.77
N VAL A 343 15.58 -16.88 15.80
CA VAL A 343 16.52 -18.02 15.83
C VAL A 343 17.97 -17.54 15.80
N THR A 344 18.26 -16.52 14.99
CA THR A 344 19.61 -15.93 14.92
C THR A 344 19.99 -15.31 16.26
N ARG A 345 19.09 -14.51 16.85
CA ARG A 345 19.29 -13.89 18.17
C ARG A 345 19.50 -14.93 19.27
N ALA A 346 18.69 -15.99 19.28
CA ALA A 346 18.82 -17.08 20.25
C ALA A 346 20.14 -17.85 20.08
N LYS A 347 20.63 -18.02 18.84
CA LYS A 347 21.93 -18.63 18.56
C LYS A 347 23.09 -17.72 19.03
N THR A 348 23.00 -16.41 18.78
CA THR A 348 23.98 -15.43 19.27
C THR A 348 24.03 -15.37 20.80
N GLN A 349 22.88 -15.49 21.48
CA GLN A 349 22.81 -15.52 22.95
C GLN A 349 23.31 -16.84 23.57
N ARG A 350 23.40 -17.92 22.80
CA ARG A 350 23.89 -19.24 23.26
C ARG A 350 25.37 -19.50 22.96
N LEU A 351 26.02 -18.66 22.16
CA LEU A 351 27.47 -18.70 22.00
C LEU A 351 28.10 -18.14 23.27
N PRO A 352 29.07 -18.84 23.90
CA PRO A 352 29.87 -18.26 24.96
C PRO A 352 30.48 -16.94 24.47
N PRO A 353 30.57 -15.91 25.31
CA PRO A 353 31.33 -14.71 24.95
C PRO A 353 32.74 -15.15 24.54
N ASP A 354 33.21 -14.62 23.41
CA ASP A 354 34.58 -14.82 22.94
C ASP A 354 35.53 -14.43 24.09
N PRO A 355 36.30 -15.37 24.66
CA PRO A 355 37.15 -15.10 25.83
C PRO A 355 38.22 -14.04 25.54
N ASP A 356 38.51 -13.79 24.25
CA ASP A 356 39.47 -12.80 23.78
C ASP A 356 38.83 -11.44 23.46
N GLN A 357 37.50 -11.31 23.58
CA GLN A 357 36.82 -10.02 23.48
C GLN A 357 36.56 -9.42 24.86
N PRO A 358 36.98 -8.17 25.12
CA PRO A 358 36.63 -7.51 26.37
C PRO A 358 35.10 -7.45 26.50
N PRO A 359 34.53 -7.67 27.69
CA PRO A 359 33.08 -7.76 27.91
C PRO A 359 32.30 -6.50 27.54
N PHE A 360 33.00 -5.39 27.26
CA PHE A 360 32.47 -4.15 26.71
C PHE A 360 33.46 -3.61 25.65
N PRO A 361 32.98 -2.96 24.57
CA PRO A 361 33.84 -2.14 23.73
C PRO A 361 34.50 -1.09 24.62
N GLN A 362 35.84 -1.12 24.74
CA GLN A 362 36.56 -0.06 25.43
C GLN A 362 36.29 1.24 24.70
N ASP A 363 35.68 2.20 25.41
CA ASP A 363 35.51 3.55 24.91
C ASP A 363 36.92 4.16 24.73
N PRO A 364 37.34 4.51 23.50
CA PRO A 364 38.66 5.09 23.26
C PRO A 364 38.84 6.50 23.87
N SER A 365 37.84 6.99 24.62
CA SER A 365 37.89 8.28 25.31
C SER A 365 38.00 8.21 26.85
N ALA A 366 38.20 7.02 27.44
CA ALA A 366 38.49 6.90 28.86
C ALA A 366 39.97 7.29 29.16
N PRO A 367 40.25 8.29 30.03
CA PRO A 367 41.61 8.63 30.42
C PRO A 367 42.20 7.53 31.32
N VAL A 368 43.48 7.18 31.08
CA VAL A 368 44.29 6.24 31.88
C VAL A 368 44.67 6.87 33.21
#